data_AF-A0A8J7D3E8-F1
#
_entry.id   AF-A0A8J7D3E8-F1
#
_cell.length_a   1.000
_cell.length_b   1.000
_cell.length_c   1.000
_cell.angle_alpha   90.00
_cell.angle_beta   90.00
_cell.angle_gamma   90.00
#
_symmetry.space_group_name_H-M   'P 1'
#
loop_
_entity.id
_entity.type
_entity.pdbx_description
1 polymer ?
#
loop_
_entity_poly.entity_id
_entity_poly.type
_entity_poly.pdbx_seq_one_letter_code
_entity_poly.pdbx_strand_id
1 'polypeptide(L)'
;MASIKQETSGNATVWTLRNTKGNELKVTDAGARAVSMRFRDKDFTNRFLLTDASALLVDGADFVEHWQGEQTDEGIKFTAERDGKKVTVIYGLSNDNEISIKYAAEGVDDVSAKLIFSAEALPDIDIRACQKGAAWEKIDGDKNYPVTEPAEVMMEVGMFGYDFGCPIDYL
;
A
#
# COMPACT_ATOMS: atom_id res chain seq x y z
N MET A 1 1.66 -13.53 -8.65
CA MET A 1 0.84 -13.24 -7.44
C MET A 1 1.74 -13.36 -6.22
N ALA A 2 1.63 -12.44 -5.25
CA ALA A 2 2.41 -12.50 -4.02
C ALA A 2 2.02 -13.72 -3.16
N SER A 3 2.99 -14.33 -2.47
CA SER A 3 2.71 -15.28 -1.40
C SER A 3 2.23 -14.53 -0.17
N ILE A 4 1.27 -15.09 0.56
CA ILE A 4 0.70 -14.49 1.75
C ILE A 4 1.05 -15.34 2.98
N LYS A 5 1.52 -14.67 4.04
CA LYS A 5 1.75 -15.27 5.36
C LYS A 5 1.00 -14.47 6.42
N GLN A 6 0.32 -15.16 7.33
CA GLN A 6 -0.39 -14.58 8.45
C GLN A 6 0.35 -14.86 9.77
N GLU A 7 0.46 -13.85 10.62
CA GLU A 7 1.00 -13.94 11.98
C GLU A 7 0.10 -13.15 12.92
N THR A 8 -0.42 -13.81 13.97
CA THR A 8 -1.23 -13.15 15.00
C THR A 8 -0.39 -12.96 16.25
N SER A 9 -0.35 -11.74 16.78
CA SER A 9 0.36 -11.39 18.01
C SER A 9 -0.50 -10.49 18.88
N GLY A 10 -0.88 -10.96 20.06
CA GLY A 10 -1.86 -10.27 20.91
C GLY A 10 -3.23 -10.21 20.23
N ASN A 11 -3.79 -9.00 20.13
CA ASN A 11 -5.12 -8.74 19.56
C ASN A 11 -5.10 -8.29 18.10
N ALA A 12 -3.94 -8.37 17.43
CA ALA A 12 -3.80 -7.97 16.04
C ALA A 12 -3.21 -9.10 15.21
N THR A 13 -3.69 -9.21 13.99
CA THR A 13 -3.13 -10.06 12.95
C THR A 13 -2.36 -9.18 11.96
N VAL A 14 -1.21 -9.68 11.54
CA VAL A 14 -0.37 -9.07 10.51
C VAL A 14 -0.29 -10.04 9.34
N TRP A 15 -0.61 -9.56 8.15
CA TRP A 15 -0.45 -10.27 6.90
C TRP A 15 0.77 -9.72 6.16
N THR A 16 1.64 -10.60 5.73
CA THR A 16 2.80 -10.28 4.89
C THR A 16 2.53 -10.78 3.48
N LEU A 17 2.37 -9.85 2.53
CA LEU A 17 2.40 -10.13 1.10
C LEU A 17 3.85 -10.07 0.65
N ARG A 18 4.35 -11.13 0.02
CA ARG A 18 5.72 -11.18 -0.53
C ARG A 18 5.69 -11.53 -2.01
N ASN A 19 6.29 -10.71 -2.86
CA ASN A 19 6.40 -11.01 -4.29
C ASN A 19 7.65 -11.84 -4.63
N THR A 20 7.75 -12.29 -5.89
CA THR A 20 8.87 -13.11 -6.38
C THR A 20 10.23 -12.42 -6.37
N LYS A 21 10.25 -11.07 -6.29
CA LYS A 21 11.47 -10.25 -6.18
C LYS A 21 11.94 -10.08 -4.73
N GLY A 22 11.20 -10.62 -3.76
CA GLY A 22 11.54 -10.57 -2.33
C GLY A 22 11.08 -9.30 -1.61
N ASN A 23 10.29 -8.46 -2.28
CA ASN A 23 9.66 -7.30 -1.68
C ASN A 23 8.46 -7.73 -0.83
N GLU A 24 8.21 -7.00 0.24
CA GLU A 24 7.17 -7.28 1.22
C GLU A 24 6.31 -6.05 1.52
N LEU A 25 5.01 -6.27 1.57
CA LEU A 25 4.04 -5.37 2.16
C LEU A 25 3.44 -6.06 3.39
N LYS A 26 3.47 -5.39 4.54
CA LYS A 26 2.81 -5.86 5.76
C LYS A 26 1.62 -4.98 6.06
N VAL A 27 0.47 -5.61 6.28
CA VAL A 27 -0.81 -4.97 6.60
C VAL A 27 -1.42 -5.62 7.83
N THR A 28 -2.25 -4.89 8.57
CA THR A 28 -2.87 -5.37 9.82
C THR A 28 -4.35 -5.06 9.90
N ASP A 29 -5.09 -5.90 10.63
CA ASP A 29 -6.52 -5.76 10.95
C ASP A 29 -6.76 -4.70 12.03
N ALA A 30 -5.71 -4.29 12.74
CA ALA A 30 -5.72 -3.13 13.60
C ALA A 30 -5.72 -1.84 12.75
N GLY A 31 -6.91 -1.44 12.30
CA GLY A 31 -7.13 -0.23 11.49
C GLY A 31 -6.91 -0.40 9.99
N ALA A 32 -6.91 -1.64 9.47
CA ALA A 32 -6.72 -1.96 8.04
C ALA A 32 -5.62 -1.14 7.36
N ARG A 33 -4.45 -1.06 8.00
CA ARG A 33 -3.34 -0.18 7.57
C ARG A 33 -2.11 -0.97 7.17
N ALA A 34 -1.34 -0.39 6.25
CA ALA A 34 0.01 -0.83 5.97
C ALA A 34 0.94 -0.42 7.13
N VAL A 35 1.71 -1.37 7.67
CA VAL A 35 2.59 -1.14 8.84
C VAL A 35 4.07 -1.27 8.51
N SER A 36 4.39 -1.86 7.36
CA SER A 36 5.75 -1.96 6.88
C SER A 36 5.75 -2.23 5.39
N MET A 37 6.72 -1.65 4.72
CA MET A 37 7.02 -1.96 3.33
C MET A 37 8.50 -2.17 3.22
N ARG A 38 8.91 -3.39 2.89
CA ARG A 38 10.31 -3.74 2.68
C ARG A 38 10.54 -3.97 1.20
N PHE A 39 11.56 -3.34 0.66
CA PHE A 39 12.04 -3.67 -0.68
C PHE A 39 13.54 -3.87 -0.64
N ARG A 40 14.04 -4.51 -1.69
CA ARG A 40 15.47 -4.71 -1.90
C ARG A 40 15.96 -3.69 -2.93
N ASP A 41 16.95 -2.89 -2.55
CA ASP A 41 17.56 -1.90 -3.45
C ASP A 41 18.55 -2.55 -4.43
N LYS A 42 19.15 -1.73 -5.30
CA LYS A 42 20.14 -2.14 -6.31
C LYS A 42 21.38 -2.81 -5.71
N ASP A 43 21.69 -2.53 -4.46
CA ASP A 43 22.85 -3.06 -3.74
C ASP A 43 22.44 -4.29 -2.89
N PHE A 44 21.29 -4.88 -3.18
CA PHE A 44 20.69 -6.01 -2.47
C PHE A 44 20.41 -5.75 -0.98
N THR A 45 20.36 -4.47 -0.58
CA THR A 45 20.11 -4.06 0.79
C THR A 45 18.61 -3.93 1.02
N ASN A 46 18.15 -4.44 2.16
CA ASN A 46 16.75 -4.27 2.56
C ASN A 46 16.55 -2.84 3.07
N ARG A 47 15.48 -2.24 2.60
CA ARG A 47 15.09 -0.88 2.94
C ARG A 47 13.62 -0.87 3.33
N PHE A 48 13.27 -0.03 4.30
CA PHE A 48 11.92 0.03 4.86
C PHE A 48 11.33 1.41 4.60
N LEU A 49 10.23 1.45 3.85
CA LEU A 49 9.63 2.69 3.37
C LEU A 49 8.55 3.21 4.30
N LEU A 50 7.65 2.34 4.78
CA LEU A 50 6.53 2.76 5.59
C LEU A 50 6.86 2.76 7.08
N THR A 51 6.39 3.78 7.78
CA THR A 51 6.32 3.81 9.23
C THR A 51 4.96 3.30 9.73
N ASP A 52 4.91 2.89 11.00
CA ASP A 52 3.72 2.43 11.71
C ASP A 52 2.66 3.52 11.95
N ALA A 53 2.98 4.77 11.63
CA ALA A 53 2.07 5.91 11.70
C ALA A 53 1.17 6.06 10.47
N SER A 54 1.26 5.14 9.50
CA SER A 54 0.30 5.04 8.40
C SER A 54 -1.09 4.66 8.93
N ALA A 55 -2.16 5.15 8.29
CA ALA A 55 -3.54 4.98 8.75
C ALA A 55 -4.53 4.95 7.60
N LEU A 56 -5.65 4.26 7.79
CA LEU A 56 -6.84 4.40 6.94
C LEU A 56 -7.81 5.37 7.62
N LEU A 57 -8.17 6.41 6.91
CA LEU A 57 -9.11 7.43 7.33
C LEU A 57 -10.46 7.19 6.65
N VAL A 58 -11.53 7.25 7.42
CA VAL A 58 -12.91 7.20 6.94
C VAL A 58 -13.59 8.47 7.43
N ASP A 59 -14.13 9.25 6.50
CA ASP A 59 -14.64 10.62 6.75
C ASP A 59 -13.63 11.51 7.49
N GLY A 60 -12.34 11.37 7.16
CA GLY A 60 -11.25 12.16 7.73
C GLY A 60 -10.80 11.76 9.14
N ALA A 61 -11.35 10.68 9.71
CA ALA A 61 -10.98 10.17 11.04
C ALA A 61 -10.43 8.73 10.98
N ASP A 62 -9.56 8.38 11.93
CA ASP A 62 -9.04 7.02 12.03
C ASP A 62 -10.19 6.03 12.25
N PHE A 63 -10.27 5.01 11.38
CA PHE A 63 -11.24 3.95 11.51
C PHE A 63 -10.64 2.78 12.31
N VAL A 64 -10.49 2.99 13.63
CA VAL A 64 -9.77 2.10 14.57
C VAL A 64 -10.58 0.84 14.97
N GLU A 65 -11.66 0.53 14.26
CA GLU A 65 -12.48 -0.65 14.54
C GLU A 65 -11.73 -1.97 14.26
N HIS A 66 -12.30 -3.08 14.73
CA HIS A 66 -11.76 -4.40 14.43
C HIS A 66 -12.13 -4.80 13.00
N TRP A 67 -11.14 -4.89 12.12
CA TRP A 67 -11.35 -5.26 10.73
C TRP A 67 -11.30 -6.78 10.56
N GLN A 68 -12.21 -7.31 9.74
CA GLN A 68 -12.16 -8.72 9.33
C GLN A 68 -11.25 -8.84 8.11
N GLY A 69 -10.09 -9.47 8.29
CA GLY A 69 -9.12 -9.74 7.23
C GLY A 69 -9.34 -11.11 6.58
N GLU A 70 -9.38 -11.16 5.25
CA GLU A 70 -9.42 -12.39 4.45
C GLU A 70 -8.43 -12.33 3.28
N GLN A 71 -7.88 -13.47 2.92
CA GLN A 71 -7.04 -13.61 1.72
C GLN A 71 -7.91 -13.72 0.47
N THR A 72 -7.52 -13.04 -0.60
CA THR A 72 -8.14 -13.09 -1.92
C THR A 72 -7.07 -13.35 -3.00
N ASP A 73 -7.51 -13.55 -4.24
CA ASP A 73 -6.60 -13.65 -5.39
C ASP A 73 -5.90 -12.31 -5.70
N GLU A 74 -6.43 -11.20 -5.20
CA GLU A 74 -5.86 -9.86 -5.39
C GLU A 74 -4.92 -9.45 -4.24
N GLY A 75 -4.99 -10.11 -3.08
CA GLY A 75 -4.18 -9.79 -1.91
C GLY A 75 -4.92 -10.02 -0.60
N ILE A 76 -4.93 -9.01 0.27
CA ILE A 76 -5.62 -9.06 1.57
C ILE A 76 -6.77 -8.07 1.58
N LYS A 77 -7.98 -8.58 1.79
CA LYS A 77 -9.19 -7.79 1.95
C LYS A 77 -9.50 -7.59 3.43
N PHE A 78 -9.73 -6.35 3.82
CA PHE A 78 -10.24 -5.96 5.12
C PHE A 78 -11.66 -5.44 4.98
N THR A 79 -12.58 -5.88 5.84
CA THR A 79 -13.94 -5.36 5.90
C THR A 79 -14.28 -4.92 7.31
N ALA A 80 -14.91 -3.76 7.45
CA ALA A 80 -15.48 -3.30 8.71
C ALA A 80 -16.83 -2.61 8.47
N GLU A 81 -17.70 -2.66 9.48
CA GLU A 81 -19.05 -2.10 9.42
C GLU A 81 -19.39 -1.45 10.76
N ARG A 82 -19.95 -0.24 10.72
CA ARG A 82 -20.35 0.52 11.91
C ARG A 82 -21.42 1.56 11.55
N ASP A 83 -22.47 1.65 12.37
CA ASP A 83 -23.49 2.70 12.27
C ASP A 83 -24.11 2.83 10.85
N GLY A 84 -24.25 1.69 10.15
CA GLY A 84 -24.75 1.64 8.76
C GLY A 84 -23.71 2.00 7.69
N LYS A 85 -22.48 2.30 8.09
CA LYS A 85 -21.33 2.51 7.22
C LYS A 85 -20.57 1.20 7.05
N LYS A 86 -20.30 0.81 5.81
CA LYS A 86 -19.51 -0.37 5.51
C LYS A 86 -18.33 0.02 4.65
N VAL A 87 -17.13 -0.43 5.03
CA VAL A 87 -15.90 -0.16 4.29
C VAL A 87 -15.18 -1.47 4.02
N THR A 88 -14.71 -1.61 2.79
CA THR A 88 -13.84 -2.70 2.34
C THR A 88 -12.59 -2.09 1.75
N VAL A 89 -11.42 -2.62 2.12
CA VAL A 89 -10.11 -2.23 1.56
C VAL A 89 -9.37 -3.47 1.12
N ILE A 90 -8.74 -3.47 -0.05
CA ILE A 90 -7.91 -4.56 -0.54
C ILE A 90 -6.50 -4.03 -0.78
N TYR A 91 -5.53 -4.64 -0.10
CA TYR A 91 -4.12 -4.43 -0.33
C TYR A 91 -3.56 -5.53 -1.21
N GLY A 92 -2.92 -5.13 -2.32
CA GLY A 92 -2.25 -6.04 -3.24
C GLY A 92 -0.77 -5.71 -3.40
N LEU A 93 0.02 -6.72 -3.75
CA LEU A 93 1.42 -6.57 -4.15
C LEU A 93 1.68 -7.42 -5.40
N SER A 94 2.05 -6.76 -6.50
CA SER A 94 2.34 -7.42 -7.77
C SER A 94 3.80 -7.89 -7.86
N ASN A 95 4.10 -8.71 -8.88
CA ASN A 95 5.48 -9.08 -9.20
C ASN A 95 6.27 -7.94 -9.85
N ASP A 96 5.58 -6.89 -10.30
CA ASP A 96 6.17 -5.69 -10.90
C ASP A 96 6.45 -4.59 -9.87
N ASN A 97 6.37 -4.94 -8.58
CA ASN A 97 6.58 -4.04 -7.45
C ASN A 97 5.52 -2.94 -7.34
N GLU A 98 4.35 -3.20 -7.88
CA GLU A 98 3.18 -2.34 -7.73
C GLU A 98 2.41 -2.71 -6.46
N ILE A 99 2.04 -1.69 -5.69
CA ILE A 99 1.12 -1.82 -4.56
C ILE A 99 -0.20 -1.20 -4.95
N SER A 100 -1.25 -1.98 -4.85
CA SER A 100 -2.61 -1.53 -5.11
C SER A 100 -3.36 -1.42 -3.79
N ILE A 101 -3.99 -0.27 -3.56
CA ILE A 101 -4.97 -0.08 -2.49
C ILE A 101 -6.31 0.21 -3.15
N LYS A 102 -7.20 -0.79 -3.14
CA LYS A 102 -8.57 -0.66 -3.64
C LYS A 102 -9.50 -0.51 -2.45
N TYR A 103 -10.60 0.21 -2.61
CA TYR A 103 -11.62 0.29 -1.59
C TYR A 103 -13.02 0.28 -2.19
N ALA A 104 -13.99 -0.07 -1.36
CA ALA A 104 -15.41 0.09 -1.61
C ALA A 104 -16.06 0.52 -0.30
N ALA A 105 -16.97 1.49 -0.36
CA ALA A 105 -17.65 1.98 0.84
C ALA A 105 -19.13 2.26 0.57
N GLU A 106 -19.95 2.04 1.59
CA GLU A 106 -21.39 2.33 1.61
C GLU A 106 -21.69 3.21 2.82
N GLY A 107 -22.41 4.32 2.63
CA GLY A 107 -22.76 5.26 3.70
C GLY A 107 -21.58 6.11 4.22
N VAL A 108 -20.51 6.22 3.44
CA VAL A 108 -19.28 6.96 3.76
C VAL A 108 -19.07 8.05 2.72
N ASP A 109 -18.67 9.25 3.17
CA ASP A 109 -18.42 10.41 2.31
C ASP A 109 -16.99 10.39 1.75
N ASP A 110 -16.01 9.93 2.53
CA ASP A 110 -14.60 9.84 2.12
C ASP A 110 -13.86 8.63 2.71
N VAL A 111 -12.95 8.05 1.92
CA VAL A 111 -11.96 7.07 2.40
C VAL A 111 -10.59 7.51 1.91
N SER A 112 -9.61 7.58 2.80
CA SER A 112 -8.23 7.94 2.44
C SER A 112 -7.20 7.10 3.17
N ALA A 113 -6.02 6.93 2.55
CA ALA A 113 -4.91 6.18 3.12
C ALA A 113 -3.75 7.13 3.35
N LYS A 114 -3.46 7.38 4.62
CA LYS A 114 -2.28 8.09 5.05
C LYS A 114 -1.11 7.12 5.03
N LEU A 115 -0.20 7.27 4.07
CA LEU A 115 1.06 6.52 3.99
C LEU A 115 2.21 7.45 4.38
N ILE A 116 2.92 7.11 5.45
CA ILE A 116 4.06 7.90 5.93
C ILE A 116 5.35 7.19 5.56
N PHE A 117 6.17 7.89 4.78
CA PHE A 117 7.42 7.36 4.25
C PHE A 117 8.61 7.80 5.11
N SER A 118 9.50 6.87 5.48
CA SER A 118 10.72 7.19 6.21
C SER A 118 11.68 7.97 5.32
N ALA A 119 12.03 9.20 5.73
CA ALA A 119 12.94 10.08 5.00
C ALA A 119 14.33 9.47 4.76
N GLU A 120 14.79 8.56 5.64
CA GLU A 120 16.07 7.87 5.50
C GLU A 120 16.10 6.83 4.37
N ALA A 121 14.92 6.43 3.88
CA ALA A 121 14.79 5.40 2.86
C ALA A 121 14.68 5.97 1.43
N LEU A 122 14.72 7.30 1.26
CA LEU A 122 14.40 8.00 0.02
C LEU A 122 15.56 8.63 -0.80
N PRO A 123 16.88 8.52 -0.49
CA PRO A 123 17.86 9.28 -1.28
C PRO A 123 17.96 8.83 -2.74
N ASP A 124 17.68 7.55 -3.05
CA ASP A 124 17.90 6.95 -4.39
C ASP A 124 16.65 6.25 -4.98
N ILE A 125 15.44 6.56 -4.49
CA ILE A 125 14.23 5.78 -4.80
C ILE A 125 13.12 6.68 -5.27
N ASP A 126 12.71 6.48 -6.52
CA ASP A 126 11.53 7.11 -7.08
C ASP A 126 10.30 6.28 -6.70
N ILE A 127 9.66 6.66 -5.60
CA ILE A 127 8.31 6.20 -5.30
C ILE A 127 7.37 7.13 -6.06
N ARG A 128 6.47 6.54 -6.84
CA ARG A 128 5.42 7.26 -7.55
C ARG A 128 4.06 6.75 -7.08
N ALA A 129 3.14 7.67 -6.86
CA ALA A 129 1.74 7.34 -6.60
C ALA A 129 0.89 7.89 -7.74
N CYS A 130 -0.14 7.14 -8.12
CA CYS A 130 -1.11 7.51 -9.13
C CYS A 130 -2.51 7.20 -8.58
N GLN A 131 -3.39 8.18 -8.65
CA GLN A 131 -4.83 7.92 -8.61
C GLN A 131 -5.27 7.59 -10.03
N LYS A 132 -6.23 6.70 -10.22
CA LYS A 132 -6.76 6.37 -11.55
C LYS A 132 -7.09 7.64 -12.35
N GLY A 133 -6.40 7.83 -13.49
CA GLY A 133 -6.57 9.00 -14.36
C GLY A 133 -5.72 10.23 -14.03
N ALA A 134 -4.87 10.17 -13.00
CA ALA A 134 -3.89 11.21 -12.67
C ALA A 134 -2.51 10.90 -13.29
N ALA A 135 -1.65 11.92 -13.39
CA ALA A 135 -0.25 11.72 -13.73
C ALA A 135 0.53 11.19 -12.51
N TRP A 136 1.58 10.40 -12.76
CA TRP A 136 2.47 9.93 -11.70
C TRP A 136 3.19 11.11 -11.03
N GLU A 137 3.09 11.20 -9.70
CA GLU A 137 3.81 12.20 -8.91
C GLU A 137 4.89 11.54 -8.05
N LYS A 138 6.10 12.12 -8.05
CA LYS A 138 7.18 11.73 -7.15
C LYS A 138 6.80 12.06 -5.71
N ILE A 139 7.08 11.13 -4.79
CA ILE A 139 6.88 11.33 -3.35
C ILE A 139 8.15 11.91 -2.73
N ASP A 140 8.09 13.14 -2.20
CA ASP A 140 9.18 13.82 -1.51
C ASP A 140 8.82 14.23 -0.07
N GLY A 141 8.42 13.27 0.76
CA GLY A 141 8.18 13.46 2.19
C GLY A 141 6.83 12.94 2.69
N ASP A 142 6.37 13.47 3.82
CA ASP A 142 5.07 13.14 4.42
C ASP A 142 3.94 13.67 3.54
N LYS A 143 3.19 12.78 2.90
CA LYS A 143 2.05 13.13 2.05
C LYS A 143 0.84 12.28 2.40
N ASN A 144 -0.30 12.93 2.63
CA ASN A 144 -1.57 12.25 2.72
C ASN A 144 -2.04 11.93 1.29
N TYR A 145 -2.28 10.66 0.98
CA TYR A 145 -2.88 10.27 -0.30
C TYR A 145 -4.39 10.16 -0.11
N PRO A 146 -5.20 11.09 -0.64
CA PRO A 146 -6.63 10.85 -0.73
C PRO A 146 -6.81 9.55 -1.53
N VAL A 147 -7.62 8.62 -1.05
CA VAL A 147 -7.99 7.42 -1.83
C VAL A 147 -9.40 7.70 -2.33
N THR A 148 -9.54 8.77 -3.10
CA THR A 148 -10.84 9.18 -3.68
C THR A 148 -11.23 8.31 -4.88
N GLU A 149 -10.26 7.55 -5.42
CA GLU A 149 -10.36 6.50 -6.44
C GLU A 149 -9.24 5.47 -6.15
N PRO A 150 -9.28 4.21 -6.67
CA PRO A 150 -8.22 3.23 -6.42
C PRO A 150 -6.84 3.84 -6.65
N ALA A 151 -6.01 3.79 -5.61
CA ALA A 151 -4.68 4.37 -5.60
C ALA A 151 -3.66 3.26 -5.90
N GLU A 152 -2.87 3.48 -6.94
CA GLU A 152 -1.77 2.61 -7.34
C GLU A 152 -0.46 3.31 -6.98
N VAL A 153 0.38 2.63 -6.21
CA VAL A 153 1.73 3.08 -5.89
C VAL A 153 2.71 2.19 -6.64
N MET A 154 3.42 2.76 -7.61
CA MET A 154 4.47 2.09 -8.36
C MET A 154 5.82 2.57 -7.86
N MET A 155 6.66 1.62 -7.46
CA MET A 155 8.03 1.90 -7.05
C MET A 155 8.96 1.57 -8.22
N GLU A 156 9.50 2.59 -8.87
CA GLU A 156 10.59 2.44 -9.80
C GLU A 156 11.90 2.43 -9.01
N VAL A 157 12.39 1.24 -8.66
CA VAL A 157 13.77 1.09 -8.20
C VAL A 157 14.66 1.43 -9.40
N GLY A 158 15.56 2.41 -9.24
CA GLY A 158 16.41 2.96 -10.29
C GLY A 158 16.73 1.99 -11.42
N MET A 159 16.28 2.38 -12.62
CA MET A 159 16.42 1.70 -13.91
C MET A 159 17.64 0.76 -13.98
N PHE A 160 17.40 -0.54 -14.08
CA PHE A 160 18.01 -1.42 -15.10
C PHE A 160 17.24 -2.75 -15.12
N GLY A 161 16.32 -2.88 -16.07
CA GLY A 161 15.58 -4.13 -16.29
C GLY A 161 14.32 -4.03 -17.13
N TYR A 162 14.40 -3.44 -18.33
CA TYR A 162 13.60 -3.75 -19.52
C TYR A 162 12.07 -3.96 -19.35
N ASP A 163 11.28 -2.93 -19.64
CA ASP A 163 9.86 -3.06 -19.98
C ASP A 163 9.69 -2.90 -21.50
N PHE A 164 9.18 -3.91 -22.19
CA PHE A 164 8.93 -3.89 -23.64
C PHE A 164 7.70 -3.04 -24.03
N GLY A 165 6.89 -2.60 -23.05
CA GLY A 165 5.58 -2.00 -23.29
C GLY A 165 5.50 -0.47 -23.21
N CYS A 166 6.54 0.22 -22.73
CA CYS A 166 6.43 1.66 -22.42
C CYS A 166 7.46 2.49 -23.22
N PRO A 167 7.03 3.33 -24.18
CA PRO A 167 7.95 4.24 -24.88
C PRO A 167 8.40 5.33 -23.91
N ILE A 168 9.63 5.21 -23.41
CA ILE A 168 10.32 6.31 -22.74
C ILE A 168 10.84 7.23 -23.87
N ASP A 169 10.21 8.38 -24.03
CA ASP A 169 10.79 9.49 -24.78
C ASP A 169 12.07 9.93 -24.07
N TYR A 170 13.21 9.70 -24.72
CA TYR A 170 14.48 10.30 -24.34
C TYR A 170 14.52 11.72 -24.92
N LEU A 171 14.48 12.73 -24.05
CA LEU A 171 14.99 14.08 -24.34
C LEU A 171 16.35 14.27 -23.64
#